data_AF-A0A0M0K1L1-F1
#
_entry.id   AF-A0A0M0K1L1-F1
#
_cell.length_a   1.000
_cell.length_b   1.000
_cell.length_c   1.000
_cell.angle_alpha   90.00
_cell.angle_beta   90.00
_cell.angle_gamma   90.00
#
_symmetry.space_group_name_H-M   'P 1'
#
loop_
_entity.id
_entity.type
_entity.pdbx_description
1 polymer ?
#
loop_
_entity_poly.entity_id
_entity_poly.type
_entity_poly.pdbx_seq_one_letter_code
_entity_poly.pdbx_strand_id
1 'polypeptide(L)'
;MLDAAVGFAAGAACAAALYYVVAQRLTRRSDTEPALVQDPETWAARHHGARASVDPGYYAFYSSVAGAITTNVALMAVPIDDHCIVRGHAVFDTCSLVGGRMYRLQIHLDRLFASAKAARLPLPFGDDEAANRSRMTAIVRATCKASGKSDCDVRFWLTAGTGNLGVTPAGCRPSFFVLCFGGLPALKTAALDGSIAEVTIPESVVPLKPPHLAQLKSNNYLLNALTMMAAAERGGTFGIGVTSSGYLTESCVLNVIVVGKDGALRTPPFEGILCGTTVRRVFELARQHLVGSAVVGSAVVSSAVVGSAVVGSRWALLSDVRQEPIRADEARDAAELMLVAGDTHVCPITTLDGHKIGNGKPGPVFAALKRLLEEDAGAASGEHIEAL
;
A
#
# COMPACT_ATOMS: atom_id res chain seq x y z
N MET A 1 21.15 29.61 -29.79
CA MET A 1 21.78 28.52 -29.02
C MET A 1 21.75 28.94 -27.57
N LEU A 2 21.19 28.07 -26.72
CA LEU A 2 21.13 28.13 -25.25
C LEU A 2 20.54 29.42 -24.63
N ASP A 3 19.29 29.30 -24.17
CA ASP A 3 18.78 29.83 -22.89
C ASP A 3 17.28 30.15 -22.99
N ALA A 4 16.44 29.16 -22.63
CA ALA A 4 15.02 29.37 -22.27
C ALA A 4 14.32 28.11 -21.71
N ALA A 5 14.95 26.93 -21.73
CA ALA A 5 14.26 25.67 -21.41
C ALA A 5 14.45 25.12 -19.97
N VAL A 6 15.22 25.78 -19.11
CA VAL A 6 15.59 25.24 -17.78
C VAL A 6 14.71 25.79 -16.62
N GLY A 7 13.82 26.73 -16.90
CA GLY A 7 13.15 27.53 -15.85
C GLY A 7 11.95 26.90 -15.14
N PHE A 8 11.35 25.82 -15.63
CA PHE A 8 10.07 25.33 -15.08
C PHE A 8 10.11 23.95 -14.39
N ALA A 9 11.16 23.15 -14.62
CA ALA A 9 11.31 21.82 -14.00
C ALA A 9 12.01 21.85 -12.63
N ALA A 10 12.73 22.94 -12.30
CA ALA A 10 13.52 23.03 -11.07
C ALA A 10 12.70 23.36 -9.81
N GLY A 11 11.46 23.85 -9.94
CA GLY A 11 10.66 24.33 -8.80
C GLY A 11 10.09 23.23 -7.91
N ALA A 12 9.66 22.11 -8.47
CA ALA A 12 9.02 21.03 -7.72
C ALA A 12 10.03 20.04 -7.09
N ALA A 13 11.10 19.70 -7.83
CA ALA A 13 12.17 18.83 -7.33
C ALA A 13 12.98 19.50 -6.19
N CYS A 14 13.16 20.82 -6.24
CA CYS A 14 13.82 21.57 -5.19
C CYS A 14 12.98 21.59 -3.90
N ALA A 15 11.65 21.65 -3.98
CA ALA A 15 10.78 21.63 -2.80
C ALA A 15 10.85 20.30 -2.03
N ALA A 16 10.87 19.15 -2.71
CA ALA A 16 10.94 17.83 -2.07
C ALA A 16 12.31 17.55 -1.41
N ALA A 17 13.40 17.89 -2.11
CA ALA A 17 14.76 17.74 -1.57
C ALA A 17 15.05 18.73 -0.42
N LEU A 18 14.53 19.97 -0.50
CA LEU A 18 14.64 20.95 0.57
C LEU A 18 13.77 20.56 1.77
N TYR A 19 12.60 19.94 1.58
CA TYR A 19 11.79 19.39 2.67
C TYR A 19 12.52 18.26 3.40
N TYR A 20 13.21 17.38 2.67
CA TYR A 20 13.98 16.28 3.24
C TYR A 20 15.18 16.77 4.07
N VAL A 21 15.92 17.77 3.58
CA VAL A 21 17.10 18.33 4.28
C VAL A 21 16.72 19.28 5.41
N VAL A 22 15.65 20.08 5.27
CA VAL A 22 15.17 20.99 6.32
C VAL A 22 14.46 20.23 7.45
N ALA A 23 13.71 19.15 7.16
CA ALA A 23 13.11 18.29 8.18
C ALA A 23 14.18 17.56 9.04
N GLN A 24 15.32 17.20 8.45
CA GLN A 24 16.43 16.60 9.19
C GLN A 24 17.17 17.58 10.13
N ARG A 25 17.11 18.89 9.86
CA ARG A 25 17.74 19.91 10.73
C ARG A 25 16.86 20.30 11.92
N LEU A 26 15.55 20.09 11.87
CA LEU A 26 14.59 20.54 12.88
C LEU A 26 14.27 19.51 13.98
N THR A 27 14.92 18.33 13.99
CA THR A 27 14.49 17.20 14.86
C THR A 27 15.63 16.48 15.59
N ARG A 28 16.82 17.10 15.73
CA ARG A 28 17.88 16.52 16.56
C ARG A 28 17.44 16.56 18.03
N ARG A 29 17.43 15.41 18.71
CA ARG A 29 17.22 15.34 20.16
C ARG A 29 18.33 16.12 20.86
N SER A 30 18.01 16.75 22.00
CA SER A 30 18.94 17.63 22.74
C SER A 30 20.26 16.94 23.08
N ASP A 31 21.36 17.71 23.10
CA ASP A 31 22.72 17.28 23.48
C ASP A 31 22.88 17.03 25.01
N THR A 32 21.79 16.75 25.72
CA THR A 32 21.80 16.48 27.16
C THR A 32 22.27 15.06 27.44
N GLU A 33 23.11 14.87 28.46
CA GLU A 33 23.51 13.54 28.91
C GLU A 33 22.29 12.65 29.25
N PRO A 34 22.30 11.36 28.90
CA PRO A 34 21.19 10.46 29.16
C PRO A 34 21.07 10.17 30.67
N ALA A 35 19.91 10.49 31.25
CA ALA A 35 19.61 10.13 32.63
C ALA A 35 19.17 8.66 32.75
N LEU A 36 19.70 7.94 33.74
CA LEU A 36 19.22 6.61 34.13
C LEU A 36 17.84 6.73 34.79
N VAL A 37 16.84 6.04 34.22
CA VAL A 37 15.47 5.98 34.76
C VAL A 37 15.10 4.51 34.92
N GLN A 38 14.86 4.09 36.15
CA GLN A 38 14.49 2.70 36.48
C GLN A 38 13.03 2.57 36.92
N ASP A 39 12.43 3.67 37.35
CA ASP A 39 11.03 3.74 37.76
C ASP A 39 10.10 3.69 36.51
N PRO A 40 9.16 2.73 36.45
CA PRO A 40 8.20 2.62 35.36
C PRO A 40 7.33 3.86 35.17
N GLU A 41 6.95 4.57 36.23
CA GLU A 41 6.07 5.73 36.14
C GLU A 41 6.78 6.91 35.50
N THR A 42 8.00 7.23 35.94
CA THR A 42 8.86 8.26 35.34
C THR A 42 9.19 7.90 33.89
N TRP A 43 9.49 6.63 33.60
CA TRP A 43 9.73 6.21 32.22
C TRP A 43 8.50 6.41 31.34
N ALA A 44 7.33 5.97 31.81
CA ALA A 44 6.07 6.14 31.11
C ALA A 44 5.71 7.62 30.92
N ALA A 45 5.91 8.47 31.94
CA ALA A 45 5.67 9.90 31.87
C ALA A 45 6.58 10.58 30.83
N ARG A 46 7.87 10.22 30.80
CA ARG A 46 8.82 10.71 29.79
C ARG A 46 8.45 10.25 28.39
N HIS A 47 8.09 8.98 28.23
CA HIS A 47 7.68 8.41 26.95
C HIS A 47 6.37 9.05 26.46
N HIS A 48 5.42 9.29 27.37
CA HIS A 48 4.17 9.99 27.09
C HIS A 48 4.44 11.43 26.66
N GLY A 49 5.24 12.19 27.41
CA GLY A 49 5.62 13.55 27.06
C GLY A 49 6.31 13.63 25.69
N ALA A 50 7.21 12.69 25.39
CA ALA A 50 7.92 12.64 24.11
C ALA A 50 7.01 12.32 22.91
N ARG A 51 5.87 11.65 23.12
CA ARG A 51 4.93 11.29 22.05
C ARG A 51 3.67 12.17 22.01
N ALA A 52 3.36 12.88 23.09
CA ALA A 52 2.19 13.76 23.18
C ALA A 52 2.27 14.98 22.24
N SER A 53 3.48 15.41 21.85
CA SER A 53 3.69 16.56 20.98
C SER A 53 3.57 16.27 19.48
N VAL A 54 3.29 15.02 19.10
CA VAL A 54 3.15 14.61 17.70
C VAL A 54 1.79 13.92 17.57
N ASP A 55 0.94 14.42 16.68
CA ASP A 55 -0.25 13.69 16.23
C ASP A 55 0.15 12.86 14.99
N PRO A 56 0.45 11.56 15.14
CA PRO A 56 0.80 10.71 14.01
C PRO A 56 -0.42 10.28 13.18
N GLY A 57 -1.64 10.71 13.54
CA GLY A 57 -2.87 10.22 12.95
C GLY A 57 -3.17 8.76 13.34
N TYR A 58 -2.80 8.33 14.55
CA TYR A 58 -3.09 6.99 15.08
C TYR A 58 -4.31 7.04 15.98
N TYR A 59 -5.22 6.08 15.83
CA TYR A 59 -6.54 6.12 16.44
C TYR A 59 -6.75 5.03 17.50
N ALA A 60 -6.32 3.81 17.22
CA ALA A 60 -6.40 2.69 18.16
C ALA A 60 -5.33 1.66 17.85
N PHE A 61 -4.85 0.97 18.90
CA PHE A 61 -3.84 -0.07 18.79
C PHE A 61 -4.17 -1.25 19.68
N TYR A 62 -4.16 -2.46 19.12
CA TYR A 62 -4.19 -3.70 19.87
C TYR A 62 -2.79 -4.29 19.98
N SER A 63 -2.46 -4.80 21.17
CA SER A 63 -1.25 -5.59 21.41
C SER A 63 -1.60 -6.90 22.10
N SER A 64 -1.25 -8.02 21.47
CA SER A 64 -1.36 -9.35 22.08
C SER A 64 -0.41 -9.54 23.27
N VAL A 65 0.70 -8.80 23.33
CA VAL A 65 1.62 -8.79 24.48
C VAL A 65 0.92 -8.22 25.72
N ALA A 66 0.15 -7.14 25.54
CA ALA A 66 -0.65 -6.55 26.61
C ALA A 66 -2.02 -7.23 26.80
N GLY A 67 -2.49 -7.97 25.79
CA GLY A 67 -3.85 -8.51 25.73
C GLY A 67 -4.95 -7.44 25.66
N ALA A 68 -4.63 -6.22 25.20
CA ALA A 68 -5.50 -5.05 25.34
C ALA A 68 -5.48 -4.12 24.12
N ILE A 69 -6.49 -3.26 24.04
CA ILE A 69 -6.61 -2.15 23.08
C ILE A 69 -6.37 -0.84 23.81
N THR A 70 -5.61 0.07 23.20
CA THR A 70 -5.40 1.44 23.68
C THR A 70 -5.67 2.46 22.58
N THR A 71 -6.25 3.61 22.94
CA THR A 71 -6.34 4.81 22.09
C THR A 71 -5.29 5.85 22.47
N ASN A 72 -4.54 5.63 23.56
CA ASN A 72 -3.46 6.51 23.97
C ASN A 72 -2.20 6.18 23.16
N VAL A 73 -1.82 7.07 22.25
CA VAL A 73 -0.66 6.95 21.34
C VAL A 73 0.64 6.67 22.09
N ALA A 74 0.82 7.20 23.30
CA ALA A 74 2.01 6.96 24.10
C ALA A 74 2.19 5.49 24.50
N LEU A 75 1.10 4.74 24.62
CA LEU A 75 1.07 3.32 24.99
C LEU A 75 1.17 2.39 23.78
N MET A 76 1.13 2.92 22.56
CA MET A 76 1.24 2.12 21.33
C MET A 76 2.70 1.72 21.12
N ALA A 77 3.12 0.64 21.78
CA ALA A 77 4.51 0.19 21.80
C ALA A 77 4.64 -1.29 21.39
N VAL A 78 5.79 -1.61 20.82
CA VAL A 78 6.26 -2.97 20.53
C VAL A 78 7.51 -3.21 21.38
N PRO A 79 7.66 -4.38 22.03
CA PRO A 79 8.86 -4.70 22.80
C PRO A 79 10.13 -4.61 21.96
N ILE A 80 11.22 -4.14 22.56
CA ILE A 80 12.49 -3.94 21.86
C ILE A 80 13.13 -5.26 21.38
N ASP A 81 12.82 -6.36 22.06
CA ASP A 81 13.29 -7.71 21.73
C ASP A 81 12.34 -8.49 20.82
N ASP A 82 11.26 -7.86 20.33
CA ASP A 82 10.42 -8.48 19.30
C ASP A 82 11.22 -8.64 18.00
N HIS A 83 11.20 -9.85 17.44
CA HIS A 83 11.92 -10.20 16.22
C HIS A 83 11.52 -9.37 14.98
N CYS A 84 10.36 -8.70 15.00
CA CYS A 84 10.03 -7.73 13.96
C CYS A 84 10.99 -6.52 13.95
N ILE A 85 11.49 -6.11 15.11
CA ILE A 85 12.45 -5.01 15.26
C ILE A 85 13.87 -5.51 15.01
N VAL A 86 14.25 -6.62 15.65
CA VAL A 86 15.66 -7.04 15.67
C VAL A 86 16.07 -7.84 14.43
N ARG A 87 15.13 -8.47 13.72
CA ARG A 87 15.42 -9.33 12.55
C ARG A 87 14.53 -9.05 11.33
N GLY A 88 13.48 -8.24 11.46
CA GLY A 88 12.46 -8.10 10.41
C GLY A 88 11.61 -9.36 10.23
N HIS A 89 11.61 -10.31 11.18
CA HIS A 89 10.87 -11.57 11.11
C HIS A 89 9.40 -11.36 11.48
N ALA A 90 8.69 -10.68 10.57
CA ALA A 90 7.29 -10.35 10.69
C ALA A 90 6.63 -10.18 9.33
N VAL A 91 5.32 -10.42 9.30
CA VAL A 91 4.44 -10.16 8.17
C VAL A 91 3.32 -9.22 8.58
N PHE A 92 2.79 -8.48 7.60
CA PHE A 92 1.70 -7.56 7.84
C PHE A 92 0.72 -7.55 6.68
N ASP A 93 -0.50 -7.12 6.95
CA ASP A 93 -1.43 -6.71 5.91
C ASP A 93 -2.16 -5.42 6.31
N THR A 94 -2.86 -4.81 5.37
CA THR A 94 -3.61 -3.58 5.59
C THR A 94 -4.87 -3.63 4.76
N CYS A 95 -6.02 -3.49 5.42
CA CYS A 95 -7.30 -3.29 4.77
C CYS A 95 -7.84 -1.88 5.08
N SER A 96 -8.82 -1.44 4.30
CA SER A 96 -9.50 -0.16 4.55
C SER A 96 -10.79 -0.34 5.37
N LEU A 97 -11.01 0.57 6.31
CA LEU A 97 -12.32 0.83 6.89
C LEU A 97 -12.97 1.95 6.08
N VAL A 98 -14.16 1.69 5.51
CA VAL A 98 -14.91 2.62 4.66
C VAL A 98 -16.34 2.67 5.16
N GLY A 99 -16.84 3.85 5.55
CA GLY A 99 -18.20 3.99 6.08
C GLY A 99 -18.53 3.07 7.27
N GLY A 100 -17.54 2.74 8.11
CA GLY A 100 -17.68 1.82 9.24
C GLY A 100 -17.64 0.33 8.88
N ARG A 101 -17.29 -0.02 7.64
CA ARG A 101 -17.20 -1.40 7.15
C ARG A 101 -15.76 -1.72 6.77
N MET A 102 -15.24 -2.85 7.24
CA MET A 102 -13.92 -3.34 6.84
C MET A 102 -14.04 -3.95 5.45
N TYR A 103 -13.49 -3.26 4.45
CA TYR A 103 -13.56 -3.67 3.05
C TYR A 103 -12.65 -4.88 2.82
N ARG A 104 -13.25 -5.98 2.36
CA ARG A 104 -12.58 -7.22 1.96
C ARG A 104 -11.64 -7.84 3.00
N LEU A 105 -11.86 -7.62 4.30
CA LEU A 105 -10.93 -8.08 5.36
C LEU A 105 -10.46 -9.54 5.19
N GLN A 106 -11.33 -10.45 4.75
CA GLN A 106 -10.97 -11.86 4.59
C GLN A 106 -9.84 -12.10 3.59
N ILE A 107 -9.77 -11.38 2.46
CA ILE A 107 -8.68 -11.56 1.49
C ILE A 107 -7.33 -11.09 2.07
N HIS A 108 -7.35 -10.10 2.96
CA HIS A 108 -6.16 -9.62 3.65
C HIS A 108 -5.71 -10.60 4.73
N LEU A 109 -6.65 -11.20 5.47
CA LEU A 109 -6.32 -12.28 6.38
C LEU A 109 -5.76 -13.48 5.62
N ASP A 110 -6.35 -13.87 4.48
CA ASP A 110 -5.81 -14.93 3.61
C ASP A 110 -4.35 -14.69 3.24
N ARG A 111 -4.04 -13.49 2.77
CA ARG A 111 -2.67 -13.12 2.40
C ARG A 111 -1.74 -13.03 3.61
N LEU A 112 -2.22 -12.58 4.76
CA LEU A 112 -1.46 -12.57 6.01
C LEU A 112 -1.08 -14.00 6.43
N PHE A 113 -2.03 -14.94 6.46
CA PHE A 113 -1.76 -16.34 6.82
C PHE A 113 -0.84 -17.02 5.81
N ALA A 114 -1.03 -16.78 4.50
CA ALA A 114 -0.12 -17.27 3.47
C ALA A 114 1.31 -16.72 3.66
N SER A 115 1.45 -15.43 3.95
CA SER A 115 2.75 -14.80 4.23
C SER A 115 3.36 -15.36 5.52
N ALA A 116 2.57 -15.55 6.57
CA ALA A 116 3.03 -16.11 7.84
C ALA A 116 3.57 -17.54 7.67
N LYS A 117 2.84 -18.38 6.92
CA LYS A 117 3.28 -19.74 6.57
C LYS A 117 4.59 -19.73 5.78
N ALA A 118 4.70 -18.88 4.76
CA ALA A 118 5.92 -18.74 3.96
C ALA A 118 7.11 -18.24 4.80
N ALA A 119 6.86 -17.34 5.76
CA ALA A 119 7.85 -16.83 6.71
C ALA A 119 8.12 -17.79 7.88
N ARG A 120 7.45 -18.95 7.94
CA ARG A 120 7.51 -19.92 9.05
C ARG A 120 7.21 -19.28 10.41
N LEU A 121 6.25 -18.36 10.43
CA LEU A 121 5.77 -17.75 11.65
C LEU A 121 4.77 -18.68 12.35
N PRO A 122 5.01 -19.06 13.61
CA PRO A 122 3.99 -19.71 14.43
C PRO A 122 2.79 -18.79 14.67
N LEU A 123 1.64 -19.40 14.96
CA LEU A 123 0.41 -18.68 15.23
C LEU A 123 0.35 -18.21 16.70
N PRO A 124 -0.18 -17.01 16.98
CA PRO A 124 -0.13 -16.39 18.31
C PRO A 124 -1.16 -16.94 19.29
N PHE A 125 -2.22 -17.63 18.82
CA PHE A 125 -3.33 -18.07 19.66
C PHE A 125 -3.55 -19.59 19.61
N GLY A 126 -2.45 -20.36 19.68
CA GLY A 126 -2.44 -21.81 19.51
C GLY A 126 -2.29 -22.22 18.05
N ASP A 127 -2.30 -23.52 17.79
CA ASP A 127 -1.91 -24.08 16.47
C ASP A 127 -3.05 -24.15 15.44
N ASP A 128 -4.30 -23.95 15.86
CA ASP A 128 -5.47 -24.04 14.96
C ASP A 128 -5.65 -22.74 14.15
N GLU A 129 -5.50 -22.85 12.82
CA GLU A 129 -5.58 -21.69 11.92
C GLU A 129 -6.97 -21.05 11.90
N ALA A 130 -8.04 -21.85 11.96
CA ALA A 130 -9.41 -21.36 11.91
C ALA A 130 -9.79 -20.57 13.18
N ALA A 131 -9.36 -21.04 14.34
CA ALA A 131 -9.49 -20.35 15.62
C ALA A 131 -8.69 -19.04 15.63
N ASN A 132 -7.46 -19.04 15.11
CA ASN A 132 -6.67 -17.82 14.95
C ASN A 132 -7.37 -16.82 14.03
N ARG A 133 -7.88 -17.25 12.86
CA ARG A 133 -8.67 -16.38 11.96
C ARG A 133 -9.85 -15.75 12.65
N SER A 134 -10.66 -16.56 13.33
CA SER A 134 -11.87 -16.09 14.01
C SER A 134 -11.52 -15.07 15.10
N ARG A 135 -10.50 -15.37 15.91
CA ARG A 135 -10.03 -14.48 16.97
C ARG A 135 -9.41 -13.20 16.44
N MET A 136 -8.56 -13.27 15.42
CA MET A 136 -7.93 -12.10 14.80
C MET A 136 -8.98 -11.21 14.12
N THR A 137 -9.98 -11.79 13.45
CA THR A 137 -11.12 -11.03 12.91
C THR A 137 -11.84 -10.25 14.01
N ALA A 138 -12.13 -10.90 15.14
CA ALA A 138 -12.78 -10.25 16.28
C ALA A 138 -11.92 -9.14 16.89
N ILE A 139 -10.60 -9.35 17.00
CA ILE A 139 -9.64 -8.34 17.49
C ILE A 139 -9.58 -7.13 16.55
N VAL A 140 -9.44 -7.36 15.23
CA VAL A 140 -9.42 -6.29 14.23
C VAL A 140 -10.71 -5.47 14.32
N ARG A 141 -11.87 -6.14 14.37
CA ARG A 141 -13.18 -5.49 14.55
C ARG A 141 -13.24 -4.65 15.83
N ALA A 142 -12.83 -5.22 16.96
CA ALA A 142 -12.83 -4.51 18.25
C ALA A 142 -11.90 -3.30 18.24
N THR A 143 -10.76 -3.39 17.56
CA THR A 143 -9.80 -2.29 17.43
C THR A 143 -10.37 -1.16 16.56
N CYS A 144 -11.03 -1.49 15.45
CA CYS A 144 -11.75 -0.52 14.62
C CYS A 144 -12.86 0.18 15.42
N LYS A 145 -13.64 -0.57 16.20
CA LYS A 145 -14.68 0.01 17.06
C LYS A 145 -14.11 0.98 18.09
N ALA A 146 -13.00 0.61 18.75
CA ALA A 146 -12.32 1.46 19.72
C ALA A 146 -11.71 2.72 19.09
N SER A 147 -11.40 2.70 17.79
CA SER A 147 -10.85 3.86 17.09
C SER A 147 -11.88 4.99 16.91
N GLY A 148 -13.17 4.69 16.97
CA GLY A 148 -14.26 5.66 16.78
C GLY A 148 -14.27 6.31 15.38
N LYS A 149 -13.68 5.67 14.37
CA LYS A 149 -13.62 6.17 12.99
C LYS A 149 -14.53 5.35 12.09
N SER A 150 -15.15 6.01 11.12
CA SER A 150 -15.83 5.36 10.00
C SER A 150 -14.88 5.08 8.83
N ASP A 151 -13.82 5.89 8.69
CA ASP A 151 -12.91 5.84 7.56
C ASP A 151 -11.46 5.92 8.05
N CYS A 152 -10.70 4.85 7.87
CA CYS A 152 -9.29 4.76 8.26
C CYS A 152 -8.60 3.55 7.60
N ASP A 153 -7.27 3.51 7.65
CA ASP A 153 -6.52 2.31 7.31
C ASP A 153 -6.33 1.44 8.56
N VAL A 154 -6.45 0.12 8.38
CA VAL A 154 -6.33 -0.86 9.45
C VAL A 154 -5.20 -1.80 9.10
N ARG A 155 -4.06 -1.64 9.77
CA ARG A 155 -2.88 -2.49 9.57
C ARG A 155 -2.75 -3.48 10.70
N PHE A 156 -2.33 -4.70 10.37
CA PHE A 156 -2.10 -5.73 11.37
C PHE A 156 -0.86 -6.55 11.05
N TRP A 157 -0.15 -6.98 12.10
CA TRP A 157 1.13 -7.66 12.02
C TRP A 157 1.10 -8.98 12.77
N LEU A 158 1.75 -10.00 12.20
CA LEU A 158 2.19 -11.20 12.89
C LEU A 158 3.71 -11.19 12.97
N THR A 159 4.26 -11.37 14.18
CA THR A 159 5.70 -11.35 14.43
C THR A 159 6.14 -12.67 15.05
N ALA A 160 7.41 -13.05 14.86
CA ALA A 160 8.01 -14.15 15.61
C ALA A 160 8.09 -13.85 17.12
N GLY A 161 8.02 -12.55 17.47
CA GLY A 161 7.76 -12.08 18.81
C GLY A 161 8.99 -12.02 19.70
N THR A 162 8.76 -11.96 21.02
CA THR A 162 9.78 -11.66 22.04
C THR A 162 10.43 -12.92 22.59
N GLY A 163 11.65 -12.81 23.12
CA GLY A 163 12.26 -13.91 23.88
C GLY A 163 13.77 -14.06 23.72
N ASN A 164 14.37 -13.63 22.62
CA ASN A 164 15.82 -13.62 22.45
C ASN A 164 16.29 -12.72 21.30
N LEU A 165 17.60 -12.48 21.22
CA LEU A 165 18.26 -11.76 20.13
C LEU A 165 18.98 -12.70 19.16
N GLY A 166 18.60 -13.98 19.09
CA GLY A 166 19.16 -14.94 18.15
C GLY A 166 18.78 -14.62 16.69
N VAL A 167 19.39 -15.33 15.74
CA VAL A 167 18.93 -15.30 14.33
C VAL A 167 17.68 -16.15 14.17
N THR A 168 17.62 -17.29 14.88
CA THR A 168 16.43 -18.14 14.94
C THR A 168 15.46 -17.64 16.00
N PRO A 169 14.14 -17.71 15.76
CA PRO A 169 13.11 -17.34 16.75
C PRO A 169 12.85 -18.46 17.76
N ALA A 170 13.75 -19.45 17.91
CA ALA A 170 13.57 -20.56 18.84
C ALA A 170 13.37 -20.05 20.28
N GLY A 171 12.24 -20.39 20.89
CA GLY A 171 11.86 -19.91 22.23
C GLY A 171 11.21 -18.52 22.26
N CYS A 172 11.01 -17.88 21.10
CA CYS A 172 10.25 -16.64 21.03
C CYS A 172 8.74 -16.89 21.15
N ARG A 173 8.02 -15.88 21.64
CA ARG A 173 6.57 -15.86 21.84
C ARG A 173 5.89 -15.02 20.77
N PRO A 174 5.16 -15.61 19.81
CA PRO A 174 4.65 -14.90 18.64
C PRO A 174 3.65 -13.83 19.03
N SER A 175 3.65 -12.70 18.33
CA SER A 175 2.78 -11.57 18.65
C SER A 175 1.91 -11.16 17.46
N PHE A 176 0.67 -10.77 17.78
CA PHE A 176 -0.26 -10.09 16.89
C PHE A 176 -0.50 -8.64 17.34
N PHE A 177 -0.45 -7.71 16.39
CA PHE A 177 -0.71 -6.29 16.60
C PHE A 177 -1.72 -5.77 15.56
N VAL A 178 -2.54 -4.79 15.94
CA VAL A 178 -3.45 -4.08 15.03
C VAL A 178 -3.35 -2.58 15.28
N LEU A 179 -3.28 -1.77 14.22
CA LEU A 179 -3.25 -0.31 14.28
C LEU A 179 -4.30 0.26 13.32
N CYS A 180 -5.18 1.11 13.85
CA CYS A 180 -6.07 1.97 13.06
C CYS A 180 -5.42 3.36 12.94
N PHE A 181 -5.30 3.88 11.71
CA PHE A 181 -4.62 5.16 11.45
C PHE A 181 -5.17 5.88 10.23
N GLY A 182 -4.87 7.18 10.11
CA GLY A 182 -5.38 8.07 9.06
C GLY A 182 -4.86 7.80 7.64
N GLY A 183 -4.20 6.68 7.40
CA GLY A 183 -3.59 6.31 6.11
C GLY A 183 -2.31 7.07 5.76
N LEU A 184 -1.75 6.74 4.58
CA LEU A 184 -0.47 7.31 4.13
C LEU A 184 -0.68 8.60 3.32
N PRO A 185 -0.15 9.77 3.77
CA PRO A 185 -0.37 11.04 3.07
C PRO A 185 0.04 11.03 1.60
N ALA A 186 1.23 10.50 1.27
CA ALA A 186 1.71 10.44 -0.11
C ALA A 186 0.78 9.65 -1.04
N LEU A 187 0.19 8.55 -0.54
CA LEU A 187 -0.76 7.74 -1.31
C LEU A 187 -2.09 8.48 -1.51
N LYS A 188 -2.56 9.18 -0.47
CA LYS A 188 -3.79 9.99 -0.55
C LYS A 188 -3.62 11.13 -1.54
N THR A 189 -2.54 11.90 -1.45
CA THR A 189 -2.24 12.98 -2.40
C THR A 189 -2.14 12.43 -3.83
N ALA A 190 -1.40 11.33 -4.04
CA ALA A 190 -1.25 10.69 -5.33
C ALA A 190 -2.57 10.16 -5.94
N ALA A 191 -3.55 9.78 -5.11
CA ALA A 191 -4.86 9.33 -5.57
C ALA A 191 -5.88 10.48 -5.79
N LEU A 192 -5.62 11.65 -5.17
CA LEU A 192 -6.43 12.87 -5.29
C LEU A 192 -5.99 13.72 -6.48
N ASP A 193 -4.68 13.88 -6.67
CA ASP A 193 -4.10 14.68 -7.75
C ASP A 193 -4.04 13.85 -9.02
N GLY A 194 -4.80 14.26 -10.04
CA GLY A 194 -4.90 13.58 -11.32
C GLY A 194 -3.64 13.66 -12.19
N SER A 195 -2.43 13.72 -11.64
CA SER A 195 -1.21 13.63 -12.46
C SER A 195 0.02 13.37 -11.60
N ILE A 196 0.55 12.16 -11.68
CA ILE A 196 1.86 11.84 -11.10
C ILE A 196 2.90 11.82 -12.21
N ALA A 197 4.02 12.51 -11.97
CA ALA A 197 5.27 12.27 -12.68
C ALA A 197 6.04 11.22 -11.87
N GLU A 198 6.35 10.10 -12.51
CA GLU A 198 7.05 8.99 -11.87
C GLU A 198 8.31 8.62 -12.65
N VAL A 199 9.19 7.86 -12.01
CA VAL A 199 10.47 7.43 -12.58
C VAL A 199 10.67 5.93 -12.44
N THR A 200 11.40 5.37 -13.38
CA THR A 200 11.93 4.01 -13.28
C THR A 200 13.20 3.99 -12.42
N ILE A 201 13.33 2.94 -11.63
CA ILE A 201 14.48 2.65 -10.77
C ILE A 201 15.11 1.35 -11.26
N PRO A 202 16.21 1.43 -12.03
CA PRO A 202 16.94 0.25 -12.47
C PRO A 202 17.48 -0.56 -11.29
N GLU A 203 17.54 -1.88 -11.44
CA GLU A 203 18.12 -2.82 -10.48
C GLU A 203 19.58 -2.47 -10.08
N SER A 204 20.33 -1.79 -10.96
CA SER A 204 21.68 -1.30 -10.67
C SER A 204 21.74 -0.12 -9.70
N VAL A 205 20.62 0.55 -9.46
CA VAL A 205 20.49 1.68 -8.53
C VAL A 205 20.01 1.18 -7.17
N VAL A 206 18.94 0.38 -7.17
CA VAL A 206 18.43 -0.30 -5.98
C VAL A 206 18.16 -1.76 -6.37
N PRO A 207 18.78 -2.74 -5.68
CA PRO A 207 18.50 -4.14 -5.96
C PRO A 207 17.02 -4.47 -5.81
N LEU A 208 16.51 -5.31 -6.70
CA LEU A 208 15.14 -5.81 -6.60
C LEU A 208 15.02 -6.79 -5.44
N LYS A 209 13.80 -6.91 -4.89
CA LYS A 209 13.53 -7.94 -3.89
C LYS A 209 13.75 -9.32 -4.48
N PRO A 210 14.41 -10.24 -3.74
CA PRO A 210 14.40 -11.65 -4.11
C PRO A 210 12.96 -12.16 -4.26
N PRO A 211 12.65 -13.02 -5.26
CA PRO A 211 11.28 -13.47 -5.55
C PRO A 211 10.52 -13.99 -4.33
N HIS A 212 11.21 -14.73 -3.45
CA HIS A 212 10.62 -15.17 -2.19
C HIS A 212 10.09 -13.97 -1.37
N LEU A 213 10.94 -12.98 -1.08
CA LEU A 213 10.53 -11.80 -0.30
C LEU A 213 9.55 -10.87 -1.06
N ALA A 214 9.53 -10.90 -2.39
CA ALA A 214 8.59 -10.12 -3.19
C ALA A 214 7.14 -10.59 -3.02
N GLN A 215 6.94 -11.91 -2.91
CA GLN A 215 5.61 -12.50 -2.74
C GLN A 215 5.11 -12.46 -1.28
N LEU A 216 6.00 -12.22 -0.31
CA LEU A 216 5.65 -12.03 1.10
C LEU A 216 5.36 -10.56 1.42
N LYS A 217 4.20 -10.30 2.02
CA LYS A 217 3.94 -8.98 2.64
C LYS A 217 4.62 -8.91 4.02
N SER A 218 5.94 -8.73 4.01
CA SER A 218 6.80 -8.75 5.22
C SER A 218 7.28 -7.37 5.66
N ASN A 219 7.86 -7.24 6.86
CA ASN A 219 8.46 -5.97 7.33
C ASN A 219 9.83 -5.66 6.70
N ASN A 220 10.33 -6.48 5.78
CA ASN A 220 11.63 -6.31 5.12
C ASN A 220 11.58 -5.23 4.02
N TYR A 221 11.35 -3.98 4.43
CA TYR A 221 11.04 -2.84 3.55
C TYR A 221 12.23 -1.90 3.27
N LEU A 222 13.46 -2.30 3.61
CA LEU A 222 14.64 -1.48 3.34
C LEU A 222 14.77 -1.16 1.85
N LEU A 223 14.63 -2.16 0.98
CA LEU A 223 14.70 -1.95 -0.47
C LEU A 223 13.56 -1.04 -0.97
N ASN A 224 12.36 -1.16 -0.41
CA ASN A 224 11.24 -0.27 -0.74
C ASN A 224 11.54 1.19 -0.34
N ALA A 225 12.11 1.41 0.84
CA ALA A 225 12.51 2.74 1.29
C ALA A 225 13.58 3.34 0.37
N LEU A 226 14.61 2.55 0.01
CA LEU A 226 15.66 2.98 -0.92
C LEU A 226 15.10 3.30 -2.31
N THR A 227 14.15 2.51 -2.82
CA THR A 227 13.46 2.81 -4.09
C THR A 227 12.73 4.15 -4.03
N MET A 228 12.00 4.42 -2.95
CA MET A 228 11.28 5.68 -2.77
C MET A 228 12.24 6.88 -2.67
N MET A 229 13.36 6.72 -1.95
CA MET A 229 14.41 7.74 -1.85
C MET A 229 15.04 8.03 -3.22
N ALA A 230 15.43 6.99 -3.95
CA ALA A 230 15.99 7.12 -5.29
C ALA A 230 15.00 7.74 -6.28
N ALA A 231 13.70 7.48 -6.12
CA ALA A 231 12.66 8.12 -6.92
C ALA A 231 12.57 9.62 -6.63
N ALA A 232 12.54 9.99 -5.35
CA ALA A 232 12.50 11.40 -4.93
C ALA A 232 13.71 12.19 -5.45
N GLU A 233 14.91 11.61 -5.40
CA GLU A 233 16.14 12.21 -5.96
C GLU A 233 16.05 12.45 -7.48
N ARG A 234 15.17 11.73 -8.18
CA ARG A 234 14.96 11.80 -9.64
C ARG A 234 13.67 12.52 -10.02
N GLY A 235 12.97 13.13 -9.05
CA GLY A 235 11.73 13.86 -9.27
C GLY A 235 10.47 12.99 -9.38
N GLY A 236 10.55 11.71 -9.04
CA GLY A 236 9.39 10.83 -8.85
C GLY A 236 8.91 10.80 -7.39
N THR A 237 7.94 9.93 -7.11
CA THR A 237 7.34 9.80 -5.76
C THR A 237 7.57 8.43 -5.15
N PHE A 238 7.21 7.37 -5.88
CA PHE A 238 7.26 5.99 -5.38
C PHE A 238 8.34 5.14 -6.06
N GLY A 239 8.71 5.50 -7.30
CA GLY A 239 9.63 4.75 -8.15
C GLY A 239 9.03 3.43 -8.65
N ILE A 240 9.41 3.03 -9.86
CA ILE A 240 9.01 1.74 -10.46
C ILE A 240 10.26 0.90 -10.72
N GLY A 241 10.38 -0.27 -10.08
CA GLY A 241 11.54 -1.13 -10.26
C GLY A 241 11.63 -1.71 -11.68
N VAL A 242 12.83 -1.72 -12.26
CA VAL A 242 13.12 -2.29 -13.58
C VAL A 242 14.25 -3.30 -13.50
N THR A 243 14.01 -4.50 -14.02
CA THR A 243 15.01 -5.57 -14.08
C THR A 243 16.18 -5.17 -15.00
N SER A 244 17.34 -5.79 -14.81
CA SER A 244 18.47 -5.69 -15.75
C SER A 244 18.12 -6.01 -17.21
N SER A 245 17.07 -6.80 -17.45
CA SER A 245 16.56 -7.14 -18.79
C SER A 245 15.54 -6.12 -19.35
N GLY A 246 15.26 -5.04 -18.61
CA GLY A 246 14.38 -3.95 -19.04
C GLY A 246 12.89 -4.17 -18.80
N TYR A 247 12.51 -5.10 -17.92
CA TYR A 247 11.10 -5.36 -17.58
C TYR A 247 10.68 -4.66 -16.30
N LEU A 248 9.44 -4.16 -16.28
CA LEU A 248 8.83 -3.58 -15.09
C LEU A 248 8.56 -4.64 -14.02
N THR A 249 8.60 -4.19 -12.75
CA THR A 249 8.23 -4.99 -11.57
C THR A 249 7.12 -4.29 -10.79
N GLU A 250 7.34 -3.96 -9.52
CA GLU A 250 6.43 -3.20 -8.67
C GLU A 250 7.05 -1.86 -8.25
N SER A 251 6.23 -1.02 -7.63
CA SER A 251 6.66 0.19 -6.96
C SER A 251 6.99 -0.09 -5.48
N CYS A 252 7.47 0.91 -4.74
CA CYS A 252 7.86 0.73 -3.34
C CYS A 252 6.70 0.28 -2.44
N VAL A 253 5.43 0.58 -2.77
CA VAL A 253 4.25 0.14 -2.01
C VAL A 253 3.04 -0.23 -2.87
N LEU A 254 3.19 -0.23 -4.21
CA LEU A 254 2.09 -0.37 -5.18
C LEU A 254 2.42 -1.35 -6.30
N ASN A 255 1.40 -1.98 -6.88
CA ASN A 255 1.54 -2.68 -8.17
C ASN A 255 1.42 -1.69 -9.33
N VAL A 256 2.05 -2.01 -10.47
CA VAL A 256 1.95 -1.23 -11.70
C VAL A 256 0.89 -1.83 -12.62
N ILE A 257 0.06 -1.00 -13.23
CA ILE A 257 -0.91 -1.38 -14.26
C ILE A 257 -0.69 -0.55 -15.51
N VAL A 258 -0.66 -1.20 -16.68
CA VAL A 258 -0.42 -0.59 -18.00
C VAL A 258 -1.60 -0.88 -18.91
N VAL A 259 -2.13 0.15 -19.57
CA VAL A 259 -3.07 0.00 -20.68
C VAL A 259 -2.31 0.23 -21.97
N GLY A 260 -2.14 -0.83 -22.76
CA GLY A 260 -1.44 -0.76 -24.05
C GLY A 260 -2.28 -0.04 -25.11
N LYS A 261 -1.64 0.36 -26.21
CA LYS A 261 -2.33 0.94 -27.39
C LYS A 261 -3.29 -0.03 -28.07
N ASP A 262 -3.14 -1.33 -27.80
CA ASP A 262 -4.06 -2.39 -28.23
C ASP A 262 -5.28 -2.55 -27.30
N GLY A 263 -5.41 -1.70 -26.27
CA GLY A 263 -6.53 -1.67 -25.35
C GLY A 263 -6.48 -2.71 -24.23
N ALA A 264 -5.41 -3.50 -24.12
CA ALA A 264 -5.29 -4.51 -23.06
C ALA A 264 -4.71 -3.92 -21.77
N LEU A 265 -5.34 -4.24 -20.64
CA LEU A 265 -4.89 -3.88 -19.30
C LEU A 265 -3.99 -4.98 -18.72
N ARG A 266 -2.80 -4.59 -18.26
CA ARG A 266 -1.70 -5.49 -17.91
C ARG A 266 -1.07 -5.15 -16.58
N THR A 267 -0.54 -6.15 -15.90
CA THR A 267 0.38 -6.01 -14.77
C THR A 267 1.48 -7.06 -14.90
N PRO A 268 2.70 -6.82 -14.38
CA PRO A 268 3.73 -7.85 -14.38
C PRO A 268 3.29 -9.11 -13.62
N PRO A 269 3.84 -10.30 -13.96
CA PRO A 269 3.47 -11.55 -13.30
C PRO A 269 3.85 -11.55 -11.80
N PHE A 270 3.01 -12.17 -10.96
CA PHE A 270 3.19 -12.17 -9.50
C PHE A 270 4.39 -12.99 -8.99
N GLU A 271 5.11 -13.71 -9.84
CA GLU A 271 6.30 -14.46 -9.44
C GLU A 271 7.41 -13.54 -8.89
N GLY A 272 7.49 -12.30 -9.38
CA GLY A 272 8.53 -11.32 -9.02
C GLY A 272 8.04 -10.09 -8.25
N ILE A 273 6.75 -10.02 -7.91
CA ILE A 273 6.12 -8.88 -7.23
C ILE A 273 5.10 -9.35 -6.21
N LEU A 274 4.56 -8.43 -5.39
CA LEU A 274 3.51 -8.78 -4.46
C LEU A 274 2.21 -9.12 -5.21
N CYS A 275 1.59 -10.24 -4.84
CA CYS A 275 0.23 -10.60 -5.25
C CYS A 275 -0.78 -9.65 -4.58
N GLY A 276 -0.98 -8.48 -5.19
CA GLY A 276 -1.77 -7.39 -4.65
C GLY A 276 -3.28 -7.66 -4.63
N THR A 277 -3.94 -7.41 -3.51
CA THR A 277 -5.40 -7.50 -3.35
C THR A 277 -6.14 -6.48 -4.22
N THR A 278 -5.57 -5.28 -4.39
CA THR A 278 -6.10 -4.20 -5.23
C THR A 278 -6.02 -4.56 -6.72
N VAL A 279 -4.85 -4.94 -7.23
CA VAL A 279 -4.69 -5.27 -8.66
C VAL A 279 -5.56 -6.47 -9.06
N ARG A 280 -5.71 -7.47 -8.17
CA ARG A 280 -6.64 -8.59 -8.40
C ARG A 280 -8.09 -8.10 -8.54
N ARG A 281 -8.53 -7.17 -7.68
CA ARG A 281 -9.88 -6.62 -7.74
C ARG A 281 -10.08 -5.72 -8.95
N VAL A 282 -9.07 -4.92 -9.31
CA VAL A 282 -9.05 -4.16 -10.57
C VAL A 282 -9.25 -5.09 -11.76
N PHE A 283 -8.57 -6.23 -11.79
CA PHE A 283 -8.71 -7.20 -12.87
C PHE A 283 -10.11 -7.83 -12.92
N GLU A 284 -10.68 -8.17 -11.77
CA GLU A 284 -12.06 -8.67 -11.66
C GLU A 284 -13.08 -7.64 -12.18
N LEU A 285 -13.03 -6.42 -11.65
CA LEU A 285 -13.93 -5.33 -12.04
C LEU A 285 -13.77 -4.95 -13.51
N ALA A 286 -12.53 -4.89 -14.01
CA ALA A 286 -12.24 -4.60 -15.41
C ALA A 286 -12.85 -5.66 -16.35
N ARG A 287 -12.71 -6.96 -16.03
CA ARG A 287 -13.33 -8.03 -16.82
C ARG A 287 -14.85 -7.97 -16.81
N GLN A 288 -15.43 -7.63 -15.66
CA GLN A 288 -16.90 -7.56 -15.50
C GLN A 288 -17.52 -6.34 -16.19
N HIS A 289 -16.82 -5.20 -16.22
CA HIS A 289 -17.43 -3.91 -16.55
C HIS A 289 -16.77 -3.16 -17.70
N LEU A 290 -15.51 -3.45 -18.05
CA LEU A 290 -14.73 -2.66 -19.01
C LEU A 290 -14.31 -3.45 -20.26
N VAL A 291 -14.23 -4.78 -20.17
CA VAL A 291 -14.00 -5.68 -21.31
C VAL A 291 -15.33 -5.99 -21.99
N GLY A 292 -15.42 -5.74 -23.31
CA GLY A 292 -16.61 -6.05 -24.13
C GLY A 292 -17.90 -5.28 -23.78
N SER A 293 -17.90 -4.47 -22.72
CA SER A 293 -19.07 -3.71 -22.25
C SER A 293 -19.15 -2.35 -22.93
N ALA A 294 -20.33 -1.98 -23.44
CA ALA A 294 -20.54 -0.71 -24.11
C ALA A 294 -20.54 0.47 -23.12
N VAL A 295 -19.61 1.41 -23.28
CA VAL A 295 -19.69 2.70 -22.59
C VAL A 295 -20.67 3.62 -23.32
N VAL A 296 -21.70 4.09 -22.62
CA VAL A 296 -22.65 5.10 -23.13
C VAL A 296 -22.47 6.37 -22.30
N GLY A 297 -21.71 7.33 -22.82
CA GLY A 297 -21.37 8.55 -22.08
C GLY A 297 -20.48 8.29 -20.86
N SER A 298 -20.45 9.20 -19.88
CA SER A 298 -19.61 9.07 -18.69
C SER A 298 -20.05 7.94 -17.72
N ALA A 299 -21.13 7.22 -18.01
CA ALA A 299 -21.66 6.13 -17.19
C ALA A 299 -21.36 4.76 -17.81
N VAL A 300 -20.85 3.83 -17.00
CA VAL A 300 -20.73 2.41 -17.39
C VAL A 300 -22.07 1.77 -17.07
N VAL A 301 -22.74 1.21 -18.07
CA VAL A 301 -24.03 0.51 -17.89
C VAL A 301 -23.78 -0.98 -17.97
N SER A 302 -24.16 -1.72 -16.91
CA SER A 302 -24.09 -3.18 -16.89
C SER A 302 -25.03 -3.80 -17.93
N SER A 303 -24.54 -4.82 -18.64
CA SER A 303 -25.18 -5.47 -19.80
C SER A 303 -26.53 -6.18 -19.51
N ALA A 304 -27.07 -6.13 -18.30
CA ALA A 304 -28.23 -6.94 -17.91
C ALA A 304 -29.62 -6.34 -18.23
N VAL A 305 -29.73 -5.06 -18.63
CA VAL A 305 -31.04 -4.43 -18.90
C VAL A 305 -30.94 -3.46 -20.08
N VAL A 306 -31.10 -3.92 -21.32
CA VAL A 306 -31.62 -3.05 -22.40
C VAL A 306 -32.40 -3.89 -23.42
N GLY A 307 -33.73 -3.81 -23.34
CA GLY A 307 -34.61 -4.10 -24.46
C GLY A 307 -34.43 -3.06 -25.57
N SER A 308 -34.40 -3.56 -26.81
CA SER A 308 -34.51 -2.86 -28.10
C SER A 308 -34.71 -1.33 -28.08
N ALA A 309 -33.68 -0.55 -28.42
CA ALA A 309 -33.69 0.44 -29.51
C ALA A 309 -32.52 1.46 -29.41
N VAL A 310 -32.09 1.91 -30.60
CA VAL A 310 -31.11 2.97 -30.94
C VAL A 310 -29.63 2.56 -30.94
N VAL A 311 -29.14 2.33 -32.17
CA VAL A 311 -27.74 2.15 -32.55
C VAL A 311 -27.03 3.51 -32.53
N GLY A 312 -26.08 3.68 -31.62
CA GLY A 312 -25.11 4.77 -31.57
C GLY A 312 -23.84 4.27 -30.87
N SER A 313 -22.84 3.90 -31.66
CA SER A 313 -21.44 3.53 -31.33
C SER A 313 -21.15 3.04 -29.89
N ARG A 314 -21.28 1.72 -29.68
CA ARG A 314 -20.78 0.99 -28.50
C ARG A 314 -19.24 0.85 -28.58
N TRP A 315 -18.50 1.32 -27.59
CA TRP A 315 -17.06 0.99 -27.47
C TRP A 315 -16.78 0.42 -26.07
N ALA A 316 -16.10 -0.73 -26.04
CA ALA A 316 -15.47 -1.26 -24.84
C ALA A 316 -14.24 -0.42 -24.51
N LEU A 317 -13.99 -0.18 -23.22
CA LEU A 317 -12.81 0.56 -22.77
C LEU A 317 -11.54 -0.29 -22.84
N LEU A 318 -11.69 -1.61 -22.67
CA LEU A 318 -10.60 -2.56 -22.70
C LEU A 318 -10.88 -3.70 -23.67
N SER A 319 -9.83 -4.18 -24.33
CA SER A 319 -9.89 -5.37 -25.19
C SER A 319 -9.68 -6.66 -24.39
N ASP A 320 -8.84 -6.64 -23.36
CA ASP A 320 -8.51 -7.79 -22.51
C ASP A 320 -7.86 -7.36 -21.17
N VAL A 321 -7.74 -8.29 -20.23
CA VAL A 321 -7.08 -8.14 -18.92
C VAL A 321 -6.19 -9.34 -18.63
N ARG A 322 -4.87 -9.15 -18.60
CA ARG A 322 -3.89 -10.25 -18.49
C ARG A 322 -2.64 -9.91 -17.66
N GLN A 323 -2.00 -10.93 -17.11
CA GLN A 323 -0.67 -10.81 -16.51
C GLN A 323 0.37 -11.21 -17.55
N GLU A 324 1.36 -10.35 -17.78
CA GLU A 324 2.48 -10.65 -18.67
C GLU A 324 3.69 -9.76 -18.36
N PRO A 325 4.91 -10.18 -18.70
CA PRO A 325 6.08 -9.30 -18.61
C PRO A 325 5.88 -8.05 -19.47
N ILE A 326 6.14 -6.88 -18.88
CA ILE A 326 5.97 -5.58 -19.57
C ILE A 326 7.32 -4.91 -19.67
N ARG A 327 7.73 -4.51 -20.87
CA ARG A 327 8.99 -3.77 -21.01
C ARG A 327 8.83 -2.31 -20.60
N ALA A 328 9.89 -1.73 -20.05
CA ALA A 328 9.87 -0.33 -19.62
C ALA A 328 9.69 0.66 -20.78
N ASP A 329 10.20 0.32 -21.97
CA ASP A 329 9.99 1.11 -23.20
C ASP A 329 8.52 1.06 -23.67
N GLU A 330 7.91 -0.13 -23.69
CA GLU A 330 6.48 -0.32 -23.98
C GLU A 330 5.59 0.47 -23.01
N ALA A 331 5.94 0.52 -21.73
CA ALA A 331 5.19 1.27 -20.73
C ALA A 331 5.27 2.78 -20.93
N ARG A 332 6.38 3.31 -21.48
CA ARG A 332 6.48 4.75 -21.85
C ARG A 332 5.59 5.10 -23.04
N ASP A 333 5.30 4.13 -23.90
CA ASP A 333 4.42 4.26 -25.06
C ASP A 333 2.96 3.84 -24.78
N ALA A 334 2.62 3.59 -23.51
CA ALA A 334 1.29 3.15 -23.09
C ALA A 334 0.20 4.21 -23.35
N ALA A 335 -1.04 3.74 -23.51
CA ALA A 335 -2.21 4.62 -23.57
C ALA A 335 -2.52 5.22 -22.18
N GLU A 336 -2.43 4.40 -21.13
CA GLU A 336 -2.53 4.81 -19.73
C GLU A 336 -1.58 3.99 -18.86
N LEU A 337 -1.08 4.60 -17.78
CA LEU A 337 -0.19 3.97 -16.79
C LEU A 337 -0.67 4.35 -15.39
N MET A 338 -0.75 3.38 -14.49
CA MET A 338 -1.29 3.56 -13.15
C MET A 338 -0.49 2.79 -12.11
N LEU A 339 -0.49 3.28 -10.87
CA LEU A 339 -0.12 2.52 -9.68
C LEU A 339 -1.37 2.19 -8.86
N VAL A 340 -1.42 1.01 -8.24
CA VAL A 340 -2.57 0.59 -7.42
C VAL A 340 -2.15 -0.01 -6.09
N ALA A 341 -2.87 0.34 -5.01
CA ALA A 341 -2.62 -0.16 -3.65
C ALA A 341 -3.80 0.10 -2.70
N GLY A 342 -3.68 -0.37 -1.45
CA GLY A 342 -4.54 0.03 -0.33
C GLY A 342 -6.04 -0.09 -0.64
N ASP A 343 -6.42 -1.19 -1.28
CA ASP A 343 -7.76 -1.59 -1.72
C ASP A 343 -8.48 -0.71 -2.73
N THR A 344 -8.43 0.61 -2.58
CA THR A 344 -9.21 1.56 -3.38
C THR A 344 -8.34 2.56 -4.14
N HIS A 345 -7.04 2.62 -3.89
CA HIS A 345 -6.18 3.63 -4.48
C HIS A 345 -5.75 3.24 -5.90
N VAL A 346 -6.10 4.10 -6.85
CA VAL A 346 -5.59 4.11 -8.22
C VAL A 346 -4.95 5.46 -8.47
N CYS A 347 -3.71 5.46 -8.91
CA CYS A 347 -2.85 6.63 -9.03
C CYS A 347 -2.41 6.77 -10.49
N PRO A 348 -2.90 7.77 -11.26
CA PRO A 348 -2.60 7.89 -12.68
C PRO A 348 -1.19 8.49 -12.87
N ILE A 349 -0.35 7.79 -13.62
CA ILE A 349 0.96 8.29 -14.06
C ILE A 349 0.78 8.95 -15.44
N THR A 350 1.08 10.24 -15.48
CA THR A 350 0.95 11.06 -16.71
C THR A 350 2.29 11.30 -17.38
N THR A 351 3.39 11.10 -16.65
CA THR A 351 4.76 11.17 -17.18
C THR A 351 5.60 10.07 -16.52
N LEU A 352 6.36 9.31 -17.31
CA LEU A 352 7.34 8.31 -16.85
C LEU A 352 8.71 8.65 -17.42
N ASP A 353 9.73 8.84 -16.58
CA ASP A 353 11.10 9.20 -17.01
C ASP A 353 11.14 10.46 -17.90
N GLY A 354 10.23 11.42 -17.67
CA GLY A 354 10.10 12.62 -18.51
C GLY A 354 9.31 12.42 -19.81
N HIS A 355 8.92 11.19 -20.15
CA HIS A 355 8.07 10.89 -21.30
C HIS A 355 6.59 10.98 -20.93
N LYS A 356 5.80 11.69 -21.74
CA LYS A 356 4.34 11.76 -21.55
C LYS A 356 3.70 10.41 -21.82
N ILE A 357 2.85 9.95 -20.92
CA ILE A 357 1.99 8.79 -21.13
C ILE A 357 0.71 9.25 -21.82
N GLY A 358 0.35 8.60 -22.93
CA GLY A 358 -0.80 9.00 -23.75
C GLY A 358 -0.76 10.49 -24.11
N ASN A 359 -1.75 11.26 -23.66
CA ASN A 359 -1.83 12.71 -23.87
C ASN A 359 -1.29 13.55 -22.68
N GLY A 360 -0.68 12.91 -21.67
CA GLY A 360 -0.19 13.54 -20.46
C GLY A 360 -1.29 13.90 -19.45
N LYS A 361 -2.47 13.27 -19.54
CA LYS A 361 -3.59 13.42 -18.60
C LYS A 361 -4.14 12.04 -18.22
N PRO A 362 -4.82 11.90 -17.07
CA PRO A 362 -5.52 10.66 -16.75
C PRO A 362 -6.53 10.31 -17.82
N GLY A 363 -6.54 9.05 -18.23
CA GLY A 363 -7.43 8.58 -19.27
C GLY A 363 -8.75 8.01 -18.73
N PRO A 364 -9.62 7.56 -19.65
CA PRO A 364 -10.94 7.06 -19.29
C PRO A 364 -10.91 5.71 -18.56
N VAL A 365 -9.88 4.86 -18.75
CA VAL A 365 -9.76 3.59 -18.02
C VAL A 365 -9.47 3.88 -16.55
N PHE A 366 -8.54 4.79 -16.25
CA PHE A 366 -8.30 5.28 -14.89
C PHE A 366 -9.60 5.76 -14.23
N ALA A 367 -10.34 6.64 -14.90
CA ALA A 367 -11.56 7.22 -14.34
C ALA A 367 -12.63 6.15 -14.04
N ALA A 368 -12.77 5.17 -14.93
CA ALA A 368 -13.70 4.07 -14.75
C ALA A 368 -13.28 3.14 -13.60
N LEU A 369 -12.00 2.79 -13.51
CA LEU A 369 -11.48 1.94 -12.43
C LEU A 369 -11.59 2.60 -11.06
N LYS A 370 -11.24 3.89 -10.96
CA LYS A 370 -11.39 4.67 -9.73
C LYS A 370 -12.83 4.62 -9.23
N ARG A 371 -13.79 4.93 -10.11
CA ARG A 371 -15.21 4.88 -9.76
C ARG A 371 -15.65 3.48 -9.34
N LEU A 372 -15.29 2.45 -10.10
CA LEU A 372 -15.68 1.07 -9.80
C LEU A 372 -15.17 0.61 -8.43
N LEU A 373 -13.94 0.99 -8.05
CA LEU A 373 -13.38 0.66 -6.73
C LEU A 373 -14.05 1.45 -5.60
N GLU A 374 -14.34 2.73 -5.81
CA GLU A 374 -15.08 3.55 -4.84
C GLU A 374 -16.50 3.01 -4.61
N GLU A 375 -17.20 2.64 -5.68
CA GLU A 375 -18.52 2.00 -5.64
C GLU A 375 -18.47 0.63 -4.96
N ASP A 376 -17.48 -0.19 -5.29
CA ASP A 376 -17.30 -1.52 -4.70
C ASP A 376 -16.98 -1.45 -3.20
N ALA A 377 -16.18 -0.46 -2.78
CA ALA A 377 -15.87 -0.25 -1.36
C ALA A 377 -17.03 0.36 -0.57
N GLY A 378 -17.87 1.17 -1.22
CA GLY A 378 -19.07 1.77 -0.62
C GLY A 378 -20.31 0.87 -0.65
N ALA A 379 -20.32 -0.17 -1.48
CA ALA A 379 -21.44 -1.09 -1.61
C ALA A 379 -21.67 -1.94 -0.34
N ALA A 380 -22.89 -2.40 -0.13
CA ALA A 380 -23.23 -3.30 0.98
C ALA A 380 -23.04 -4.79 0.62
N SER A 381 -22.36 -5.13 -0.47
CA SER A 381 -22.26 -6.52 -0.98
C SER A 381 -21.29 -7.39 -0.15
N GLY A 382 -21.45 -8.71 -0.21
CA GLY A 382 -21.09 -9.66 0.87
C GLY A 382 -19.64 -9.86 1.31
N GLU A 383 -18.66 -9.02 0.95
CA GLU A 383 -17.27 -9.12 1.41
C GLU A 383 -16.90 -8.17 2.56
N HIS A 384 -17.85 -7.34 3.01
CA HIS A 384 -17.64 -6.40 4.11
C HIS A 384 -17.92 -7.03 5.47
N ILE A 385 -17.12 -6.66 6.46
CA ILE A 385 -17.39 -6.97 7.88
C ILE A 385 -17.69 -5.66 8.60
N GLU A 386 -18.85 -5.60 9.25
CA GLU A 386 -19.24 -4.43 10.03
C GLU A 386 -18.33 -4.26 11.25
N ALA A 387 -17.83 -3.03 11.44
CA ALA A 387 -17.03 -2.69 12.61
C ALA A 387 -17.88 -2.31 13.83
N LEU A 388 -19.10 -1.82 13.61
CA LEU A 388 -19.94 -1.19 14.63
C LEU A 388 -21.03 -2.11 15.20
#